data_AF-A0A8S3J418-F1
#
_entry.id   AF-A0A8S3J418-F1
#
_cell.length_a   1.000
_cell.length_b   1.000
_cell.length_c   1.000
_cell.angle_alpha   90.00
_cell.angle_beta   90.00
_cell.angle_gamma   90.00
#
_symmetry.space_group_name_H-M   'P 1'
#
loop_
_entity.id
_entity.type
_entity.pdbx_description
1 polymer ?
#
loop_
_entity_poly.entity_id
_entity_poly.type
_entity_poly.pdbx_seq_one_letter_code
_entity_poly.pdbx_strand_id
1 'polypeptide(L)'
;MNSDENVDPMETNRPTNELDIVVWLYAIFSVAPAQVHSYLAKMLAKYFNQEESMWFAYINDAEEFYEKGPSIEGTTVTYDMAKPLLTHFFTSINACIEATSNVTAHLRFAHAETIIPFATLLQIPNFSDKAVHHSDVYTYDNNRWRGDKIAPMAANI
;
A
#
# COMPACT_ATOMS: atom_id res chain seq x y z
N MET A 1 -42.74 14.04 -1.15
CA MET A 1 -41.88 15.04 -1.80
C MET A 1 -40.49 14.80 -1.22
N ASN A 2 -39.83 13.74 -1.71
CA ASN A 2 -38.47 13.39 -1.29
C ASN A 2 -37.52 14.20 -2.14
N SER A 3 -36.91 15.22 -1.53
CA SER A 3 -35.69 15.83 -2.03
C SER A 3 -34.53 14.91 -1.65
N ASP A 4 -34.43 13.76 -2.33
CA ASP A 4 -33.13 13.09 -2.49
C ASP A 4 -32.33 14.01 -3.42
N GLU A 5 -31.75 15.06 -2.83
CA GLU A 5 -30.75 15.86 -3.50
C GLU A 5 -29.61 14.93 -3.87
N ASN A 6 -29.39 14.88 -5.18
CA ASN A 6 -28.29 14.22 -5.83
C ASN A 6 -27.01 14.96 -5.41
N VAL A 7 -26.50 14.67 -4.21
CA VAL A 7 -25.24 15.22 -3.71
C VAL A 7 -24.16 14.67 -4.63
N ASP A 8 -23.55 15.56 -5.40
CA ASP A 8 -22.39 15.22 -6.21
C ASP A 8 -21.32 14.64 -5.26
N PRO A 9 -20.85 13.40 -5.47
CA PRO A 9 -19.79 12.81 -4.63
C PRO A 9 -18.49 13.62 -4.64
N MET A 10 -18.34 14.60 -5.54
CA MET A 10 -17.25 15.59 -5.54
C MET A 10 -17.46 16.77 -4.58
N GLU A 11 -18.66 17.00 -4.03
CA GLU A 11 -18.89 18.05 -3.02
C GLU A 11 -18.50 17.62 -1.62
N THR A 12 -18.68 16.34 -1.26
CA THR A 12 -18.30 15.80 0.06
C THR A 12 -16.80 15.58 0.22
N ASN A 13 -16.05 15.65 -0.88
CA ASN A 13 -14.62 15.36 -0.90
C ASN A 13 -13.75 16.61 -1.07
N ARG A 14 -14.26 17.81 -0.81
CA ARG A 14 -13.43 19.03 -0.87
C ARG A 14 -12.67 19.22 0.43
N PRO A 15 -11.41 19.70 0.39
CA PRO A 15 -10.69 20.05 1.61
C PRO A 15 -11.46 21.10 2.40
N THR A 16 -11.74 20.81 3.66
CA THR A 16 -12.60 21.63 4.53
C THR A 16 -11.79 22.57 5.43
N ASN A 17 -10.50 22.28 5.59
CA ASN A 17 -9.57 23.01 6.44
C ASN A 17 -8.15 23.01 5.84
N GLU A 18 -7.24 23.76 6.45
CA GLU A 18 -5.85 23.88 5.99
C GLU A 18 -5.08 22.55 5.99
N LEU A 19 -5.35 21.67 6.94
CA LEU A 19 -4.71 20.35 7.01
C LEU A 19 -5.11 19.49 5.81
N ASP A 20 -6.40 19.46 5.44
CA ASP A 20 -6.88 18.71 4.28
C ASP A 20 -6.17 19.19 3.00
N ILE A 21 -5.98 20.51 2.85
CA ILE A 21 -5.27 21.10 1.70
C ILE A 21 -3.83 20.59 1.64
N VAL A 22 -3.12 20.56 2.78
CA VAL A 22 -1.72 20.12 2.82
C VAL A 22 -1.61 18.63 2.51
N VAL A 23 -2.48 17.78 3.08
CA VAL A 23 -2.51 16.34 2.80
C VAL A 23 -2.74 16.08 1.31
N TRP A 24 -3.69 16.80 0.70
CA TRP A 24 -3.98 16.69 -0.73
C TRP A 24 -2.81 17.17 -1.59
N LEU A 25 -2.18 18.28 -1.23
CA LEU A 25 -1.03 18.80 -1.95
C LEU A 25 0.15 17.81 -1.88
N TYR A 26 0.36 17.19 -0.72
CA TYR A 26 1.37 16.15 -0.55
C TYR A 26 1.03 14.89 -1.37
N ALA A 27 -0.23 14.46 -1.39
CA ALA A 27 -0.66 13.32 -2.20
C ALA A 27 -0.39 13.52 -3.69
N ILE A 28 -0.57 14.75 -4.20
CA ILE A 28 -0.21 15.11 -5.58
C ILE A 28 1.31 15.10 -5.75
N PHE A 29 2.05 15.67 -4.79
CA PHE A 29 3.51 15.71 -4.82
C PHE A 29 4.13 14.31 -4.82
N SER A 30 3.63 13.38 -4.01
CA SER A 30 4.20 12.04 -3.84
C SER A 30 4.08 11.19 -5.10
N VAL A 31 3.01 11.36 -5.89
CA VAL A 31 2.80 10.63 -7.15
C VAL A 31 3.43 11.32 -8.37
N ALA A 32 3.75 12.61 -8.27
CA ALA A 32 4.26 13.40 -9.40
C ALA A 32 5.56 12.86 -10.05
N PRO A 33 6.52 12.24 -9.32
CA PRO A 33 7.70 11.63 -9.93
C PRO A 33 7.40 10.47 -10.87
N ALA A 34 6.26 9.79 -10.71
CA ALA A 34 5.84 8.69 -11.58
C ALA A 34 5.34 9.17 -12.96
N GLN A 35 5.18 10.47 -13.17
CA GLN A 35 4.69 11.04 -14.42
C GLN A 35 5.83 11.43 -15.37
N VAL A 36 5.65 11.17 -16.67
CA VAL A 36 6.65 11.29 -17.75
C VAL A 36 7.23 12.71 -17.91
N HIS A 37 6.55 13.73 -17.38
CA HIS A 37 6.94 15.14 -17.46
C HIS A 37 6.86 15.81 -16.07
N SER A 38 7.75 15.46 -15.15
CA SER A 38 7.62 15.88 -13.74
C SER A 38 8.00 17.35 -13.45
N TYR A 39 7.63 18.28 -14.34
CA TYR A 39 7.55 19.71 -14.02
C TYR A 39 6.73 19.94 -12.74
N LEU A 40 5.64 19.16 -12.57
CA LEU A 40 4.82 19.19 -11.38
C LEU A 40 5.61 18.85 -10.11
N ALA A 41 6.41 17.78 -10.11
CA ALA A 41 7.24 17.41 -8.97
C ALA A 41 8.24 18.53 -8.63
N LYS A 42 8.90 19.11 -9.63
CA LYS A 42 9.83 20.25 -9.43
C LYS A 42 9.12 21.49 -8.89
N MET A 43 7.91 21.77 -9.38
CA MET A 43 7.09 22.90 -8.94
C MET A 43 6.64 22.74 -7.49
N LEU A 44 6.30 21.51 -7.08
CA LEU A 44 5.79 21.20 -5.74
C LEU A 44 6.90 20.96 -4.71
N ALA A 45 8.09 20.52 -5.13
CA ALA A 45 9.23 20.25 -4.24
C ALA A 45 9.68 21.46 -3.39
N LYS A 46 9.30 22.68 -3.76
CA LYS A 46 9.57 23.89 -2.97
C LYS A 46 8.66 24.06 -1.75
N TYR A 47 7.58 23.29 -1.66
CA TYR A 47 6.58 23.36 -0.59
C TYR A 47 6.77 22.29 0.49
N PHE A 48 7.60 21.29 0.24
CA PHE A 48 7.88 20.21 1.18
C PHE A 48 9.38 20.04 1.32
N ASN A 49 9.89 20.24 2.52
CA ASN A 49 11.26 19.87 2.84
C ASN A 49 11.37 18.35 3.08
N GLN A 50 12.59 17.87 3.29
CA GLN A 50 12.86 16.44 3.48
C GLN A 50 12.21 15.88 4.74
N GLU A 51 12.21 16.61 5.85
CA GLU A 51 11.64 16.19 7.13
C GLU A 51 10.11 16.08 7.03
N GLU A 52 9.45 17.07 6.42
CA GLU A 52 8.01 17.04 6.15
C GLU A 52 7.64 15.86 5.25
N SER A 53 8.42 15.63 4.20
CA SER A 53 8.18 14.49 3.29
C SER A 53 8.34 13.16 4.00
N MET A 54 9.33 13.02 4.89
CA MET A 54 9.50 11.81 5.71
C MET A 54 8.33 11.60 6.67
N TRP A 55 7.81 12.68 7.25
CA TRP A 55 6.64 12.61 8.13
C TRP A 55 5.40 12.14 7.38
N PHE A 56 5.09 12.71 6.22
CA PHE A 56 3.94 12.26 5.42
C PHE A 56 4.12 10.85 4.87
N ALA A 57 5.33 10.47 4.44
CA ALA A 57 5.62 9.10 4.05
C ALA A 57 5.36 8.13 5.21
N TYR A 58 5.75 8.49 6.44
CA TYR A 58 5.47 7.70 7.63
C TYR A 58 3.98 7.53 7.90
N ILE A 59 3.17 8.58 7.76
CA ILE A 59 1.72 8.48 7.95
C ILE A 59 1.09 7.55 6.91
N ASN A 60 1.46 7.67 5.64
CA ASN A 60 0.98 6.78 4.58
C ASN A 60 1.42 5.33 4.84
N ASP A 61 2.67 5.12 5.25
CA ASP A 61 3.17 3.80 5.59
C ASP A 61 2.42 3.20 6.79
N ALA A 62 2.05 4.02 7.79
CA ALA A 62 1.27 3.56 8.93
C ALA A 62 -0.14 3.11 8.51
N GLU A 63 -0.81 3.85 7.63
CA GLU A 63 -2.10 3.48 7.07
C GLU A 63 -2.01 2.12 6.33
N GLU A 64 -1.06 1.99 5.41
CA GLU A 64 -0.88 0.74 4.66
C GLU A 64 -0.48 -0.44 5.57
N PHE A 65 0.36 -0.20 6.59
CA PHE A 65 0.74 -1.21 7.57
C PHE A 65 -0.46 -1.76 8.33
N TYR A 66 -1.36 -0.89 8.78
CA TYR A 66 -2.53 -1.29 9.58
C TYR A 66 -3.69 -1.83 8.75
N GLU A 67 -3.87 -1.37 7.51
CA GLU A 67 -4.99 -1.79 6.67
C GLU A 67 -4.68 -3.00 5.79
N LYS A 68 -3.44 -3.10 5.30
CA LYS A 68 -3.04 -4.08 4.26
C LYS A 68 -1.88 -4.97 4.70
N GLY A 69 -1.06 -4.48 5.64
CA GLY A 69 0.16 -5.12 6.13
C GLY A 69 -0.03 -6.00 7.38
N PRO A 70 1.07 -6.28 8.11
CA PRO A 70 1.08 -7.12 9.31
C PRO A 70 0.18 -6.62 10.45
N SER A 71 -0.09 -5.30 10.51
CA SER A 71 -1.01 -4.69 11.46
C SER A 71 -0.69 -5.05 12.92
N ILE A 72 -1.70 -5.42 13.72
CA ILE A 72 -1.57 -5.70 15.15
C ILE A 72 -1.42 -7.20 15.41
N GLU A 73 -0.59 -7.57 16.39
CA GLU A 73 -0.41 -8.96 16.82
C GLU A 73 -1.75 -9.66 17.10
N GLY A 74 -1.81 -10.94 16.76
CA GLY A 74 -3.04 -11.74 16.91
C GLY A 74 -4.12 -11.45 15.87
N THR A 75 -3.92 -10.53 14.93
CA THR A 75 -4.85 -10.25 13.82
C THR A 75 -4.26 -10.62 12.46
N THR A 76 -5.11 -11.17 11.59
CA THR A 76 -4.71 -11.61 10.23
C THR A 76 -5.65 -11.07 9.14
N VAL A 77 -6.69 -10.34 9.52
CA VAL A 77 -7.77 -9.91 8.62
C VAL A 77 -7.28 -9.06 7.45
N THR A 78 -6.22 -8.28 7.67
CA THR A 78 -5.62 -7.35 6.71
C THR A 78 -4.93 -8.07 5.54
N TYR A 79 -4.43 -9.29 5.77
CA TYR A 79 -3.69 -10.06 4.75
C TYR A 79 -4.29 -11.42 4.41
N ASP A 80 -5.30 -11.89 5.15
CA ASP A 80 -5.99 -13.16 4.89
C ASP A 80 -6.65 -13.22 3.51
N MET A 81 -7.02 -12.06 2.95
CA MET A 81 -7.56 -11.97 1.59
C MET A 81 -6.58 -12.45 0.50
N ALA A 82 -5.27 -12.50 0.78
CA ALA A 82 -4.27 -13.01 -0.16
C ALA A 82 -4.09 -14.54 -0.11
N LYS A 83 -4.77 -15.26 0.81
CA LYS A 83 -4.71 -16.73 0.92
C LYS A 83 -5.09 -17.45 -0.39
N PRO A 84 -6.14 -17.07 -1.13
CA PRO A 84 -6.45 -17.71 -2.42
C PRO A 84 -5.31 -17.56 -3.44
N LEU A 85 -4.64 -16.40 -3.47
CA LEU A 85 -3.49 -16.17 -4.34
C LEU A 85 -2.31 -17.06 -3.93
N LEU A 86 -2.02 -17.18 -2.64
CA LEU A 86 -0.99 -18.07 -2.10
C LEU A 86 -1.27 -19.54 -2.45
N THR A 87 -2.49 -20.00 -2.22
CA THR A 87 -2.92 -21.37 -2.57
C THR A 87 -2.75 -21.62 -4.06
N HIS A 88 -3.20 -20.70 -4.91
CA HIS A 88 -3.06 -20.85 -6.35
C HIS A 88 -1.59 -20.82 -6.78
N PHE A 89 -0.76 -19.97 -6.17
CA PHE A 89 0.67 -19.88 -6.48
C PHE A 89 1.36 -21.24 -6.29
N PHE A 90 1.19 -21.89 -5.14
CA PHE A 90 1.77 -23.21 -4.88
C PHE A 90 1.09 -24.33 -5.66
N THR A 91 -0.23 -24.27 -5.87
CA THR A 91 -0.93 -25.27 -6.69
C THR A 91 -0.43 -25.25 -8.14
N SER A 92 -0.17 -24.07 -8.71
CA SER A 92 0.41 -23.94 -10.05
C SER A 92 1.83 -24.51 -10.13
N ILE A 93 2.65 -24.30 -9.09
CA ILE A 93 4.00 -24.86 -9.00
C ILE A 93 3.94 -26.38 -8.95
N ASN A 94 3.08 -26.95 -8.09
CA ASN A 94 2.92 -28.39 -7.96
C ASN A 94 2.44 -29.02 -9.28
N ALA A 95 1.48 -28.41 -9.97
CA ALA A 95 1.01 -28.91 -11.25
C ALA A 95 2.10 -28.96 -12.34
N CYS A 96 3.05 -28.02 -12.28
CA CYS A 96 4.23 -28.04 -13.15
C CYS A 96 5.19 -29.19 -12.77
N ILE A 97 5.50 -29.35 -11.48
CA ILE A 97 6.38 -30.42 -10.96
C ILE A 97 5.83 -31.81 -11.28
N GLU A 98 4.51 -32.00 -11.13
CA GLU A 98 3.81 -33.27 -11.37
C GLU A 98 3.52 -33.52 -12.86
N ALA A 99 3.89 -32.60 -13.75
CA ALA A 99 3.58 -32.64 -15.18
C ALA A 99 2.08 -32.80 -15.48
N THR A 100 1.21 -32.29 -14.59
CA THR A 100 -0.26 -32.29 -14.75
C THR A 100 -0.77 -31.04 -15.46
N SER A 101 0.11 -30.06 -15.72
CA SER A 101 -0.17 -28.84 -16.49
C SER A 101 0.89 -28.62 -17.56
N ASN A 102 0.45 -28.13 -18.73
CA ASN A 102 1.33 -27.67 -19.81
C ASN A 102 1.64 -26.16 -19.75
N VAL A 103 1.19 -25.47 -18.70
CA VAL A 103 1.45 -24.03 -18.52
C VAL A 103 2.88 -23.83 -18.03
N THR A 104 3.68 -23.10 -18.80
CA THR A 104 5.10 -22.85 -18.50
C THR A 104 5.34 -21.63 -17.62
N ALA A 105 4.41 -20.66 -17.60
CA ALA A 105 4.51 -19.48 -16.77
C ALA A 105 3.13 -18.88 -16.45
N HIS A 106 2.99 -18.36 -15.24
CA HIS A 106 1.85 -17.55 -14.82
C HIS A 106 2.31 -16.13 -14.49
N LEU A 107 2.03 -15.18 -15.39
CA LEU A 107 2.28 -13.75 -15.17
C LEU A 107 0.98 -13.09 -14.69
N ARG A 108 1.02 -12.43 -13.53
CA ARG A 108 -0.14 -11.77 -12.92
C ARG A 108 0.15 -10.30 -12.72
N PHE A 109 -0.82 -9.46 -13.08
CA PHE A 109 -0.75 -8.01 -12.93
C PHE A 109 -1.87 -7.58 -12.00
N ALA A 110 -1.52 -6.81 -10.98
CA ALA A 110 -2.43 -6.42 -9.92
C ALA A 110 -1.99 -5.09 -9.28
N HIS A 111 -2.42 -4.86 -8.04
CA HIS A 111 -2.23 -3.60 -7.33
C HIS A 111 -1.38 -3.77 -6.06
N ALA A 112 -1.01 -2.67 -5.42
CA ALA A 112 -0.33 -2.69 -4.11
C ALA A 112 -1.15 -3.46 -3.06
N GLU A 113 -2.49 -3.32 -3.11
CA GLU A 113 -3.47 -4.07 -2.31
C GLU A 113 -3.41 -5.59 -2.53
N THR A 114 -2.71 -6.07 -3.56
CA THR A 114 -2.43 -7.49 -3.76
C THR A 114 -1.02 -7.85 -3.28
N ILE A 115 -0.01 -7.02 -3.59
CA ILE A 115 1.39 -7.28 -3.25
C ILE A 115 1.63 -7.24 -1.74
N ILE A 116 1.14 -6.21 -1.04
CA ILE A 116 1.37 -6.03 0.41
C ILE A 116 0.87 -7.22 1.24
N PRO A 117 -0.42 -7.64 1.14
CA PRO A 117 -0.90 -8.78 1.91
C PRO A 117 -0.28 -10.10 1.46
N PHE A 118 0.05 -10.24 0.17
CA PHE A 118 0.71 -11.45 -0.33
C PHE A 118 2.16 -11.57 0.18
N ALA A 119 2.93 -10.49 0.16
CA ALA A 119 4.26 -10.42 0.77
C ALA A 119 4.21 -10.74 2.27
N THR A 120 3.20 -10.20 2.97
CA THR A 120 2.98 -10.47 4.40
C THR A 120 2.74 -11.95 4.67
N LEU A 121 1.89 -12.61 3.89
CA LEU A 121 1.65 -14.06 4.00
C LEU A 121 2.88 -14.91 3.68
N LEU A 122 3.69 -14.48 2.70
CA LEU A 122 4.92 -15.18 2.32
C LEU A 122 6.05 -15.04 3.36
N GLN A 123 5.88 -14.17 4.37
CA GLN A 123 6.88 -13.92 5.41
C GLN A 123 8.24 -13.49 4.83
N ILE A 124 8.24 -12.68 3.77
CA ILE A 124 9.47 -12.25 3.10
C ILE A 124 10.29 -11.37 4.07
N PRO A 125 11.58 -11.70 4.35
CA PRO A 125 12.40 -10.97 5.30
C PRO A 125 12.48 -9.47 4.98
N ASN A 126 12.36 -8.63 6.01
CA ASN A 126 12.29 -7.15 5.94
C ASN A 126 10.99 -6.56 5.35
N PHE A 127 10.09 -7.39 4.81
CA PHE A 127 8.80 -6.95 4.28
C PHE A 127 7.63 -7.43 5.14
N SER A 128 7.80 -8.56 5.82
CA SER A 128 6.88 -9.10 6.82
C SER A 128 7.45 -8.90 8.24
N ASP A 129 7.96 -7.69 8.50
CA ASP A 129 8.30 -7.32 9.87
C ASP A 129 7.08 -7.53 10.79
N LYS A 130 7.35 -7.85 12.05
CA LYS A 130 6.30 -8.34 12.95
C LYS A 130 5.17 -7.32 13.07
N ALA A 131 3.96 -7.85 13.17
CA ALA A 131 2.83 -7.09 13.66
C ALA A 131 3.20 -6.38 14.98
N VAL A 132 2.67 -5.20 15.22
CA VAL A 132 2.95 -4.46 16.46
C VAL A 132 2.13 -5.01 17.62
N HIS A 133 2.70 -4.99 18.83
CA HIS A 133 1.97 -5.37 20.04
C HIS A 133 0.79 -4.40 20.28
N HIS A 134 -0.27 -4.88 20.93
CA HIS A 134 -1.52 -4.09 21.15
C HIS A 134 -1.33 -2.79 21.94
N SER A 135 -0.25 -2.68 22.73
CA SER A 135 0.09 -1.47 23.49
C SER A 135 0.94 -0.47 22.72
N ASP A 136 1.44 -0.85 21.55
CA ASP A 136 2.45 -0.12 20.81
C ASP A 136 1.86 0.41 19.50
N VAL A 137 2.34 1.56 19.07
CA VAL A 137 2.01 2.12 17.76
C VAL A 137 3.14 1.83 16.79
N TYR A 138 2.80 1.57 15.54
CA TYR A 138 3.78 1.48 14.46
C TYR A 138 4.57 2.78 14.37
N THR A 139 5.89 2.68 14.41
CA THR A 139 6.83 3.79 14.18
C THR A 139 7.99 3.31 13.33
N TYR A 140 8.67 4.24 12.67
CA TYR A 140 9.89 3.91 11.95
C TYR A 140 11.04 3.40 12.85
N ASP A 141 11.02 3.70 14.15
CA ASP A 141 12.05 3.30 15.10
C ASP A 141 11.84 1.87 15.64
N ASN A 142 10.58 1.44 15.77
CA ASN A 142 10.24 0.11 16.32
C ASN A 142 9.90 -0.93 15.25
N ASN A 143 9.74 -0.53 13.99
CA ASN A 143 9.36 -1.42 12.89
C ASN A 143 10.06 -1.01 11.59
N ARG A 144 10.57 -1.97 10.81
CA ARG A 144 11.29 -1.72 9.54
C ARG A 144 10.40 -1.81 8.30
N TRP A 145 9.12 -2.14 8.45
CA TRP A 145 8.15 -2.16 7.36
C TRP A 145 8.12 -0.78 6.67
N ARG A 146 8.22 -0.73 5.34
CA ARG A 146 8.14 0.53 4.57
C ARG A 146 7.42 0.29 3.26
N GLY A 147 6.44 1.14 2.92
CA GLY A 147 5.65 1.00 1.70
C GLY A 147 6.52 1.10 0.45
N ASP A 148 7.51 2.00 0.46
CA ASP A 148 8.47 2.19 -0.65
C ASP A 148 9.37 0.98 -0.92
N LYS A 149 9.54 0.07 0.04
CA LYS A 149 10.28 -1.18 -0.13
C LYS A 149 9.38 -2.33 -0.55
N ILE A 150 8.17 -2.39 -0.01
CA ILE A 150 7.25 -3.52 -0.19
C ILE A 150 6.47 -3.41 -1.49
N ALA A 151 5.88 -2.25 -1.74
CA ALA A 151 5.02 -2.00 -2.87
C ALA A 151 5.40 -0.70 -3.60
N PRO A 152 6.68 -0.51 -4.03
CA PRO A 152 7.00 0.57 -4.94
C PRO A 152 6.21 0.43 -6.26
N MET A 153 6.22 1.49 -7.08
CA MET A 153 5.68 1.43 -8.43
C MET A 153 6.27 0.23 -9.19
N ALA A 154 5.40 -0.62 -9.75
CA ALA A 154 5.75 -1.87 -10.43
C ALA A 154 6.41 -2.96 -9.54
N ALA A 155 6.12 -2.96 -8.24
CA ALA A 155 6.49 -4.06 -7.34
C ALA A 155 6.05 -5.43 -7.88
N ASN A 156 6.91 -6.44 -7.70
CA ASN A 156 6.71 -7.80 -8.15
C ASN A 156 7.39 -8.80 -7.20
N ILE A 157 6.88 -10.02 -7.17
CA ILE A 157 7.37 -11.18 -6.40
C ILE A 157 7.59 -12.33 -7.38
#